data_AF-A0A3D0V9J7-F1
#
_entry.id   AF-A0A3D0V9J7-F1
#
_cell.length_a   1.000
_cell.length_b   1.000
_cell.length_c   1.000
_cell.angle_alpha   90.00
_cell.angle_beta   90.00
_cell.angle_gamma   90.00
#
_symmetry.space_group_name_H-M   'P 1'
#
loop_
_entity.id
_entity.type
_entity.pdbx_description
1 polymer ?
#
loop_
_entity_poly.entity_id
_entity_poly.type
_entity_poly.pdbx_seq_one_letter_code
_entity_poly.pdbx_strand_id
1 'polypeptide(L)'
;WKVYQDVGEGLDPAHYEGWTGDPYIGNYGDNSLLYFKQYQDAKPGTPLYEKARTGTNAKAGDDLFRVLREDVAGGKLPQVSYIVAPEAYTEHSNWPPNFGAWYAANVLDILTSNPEVWSKTAVLFMYDENDGFFDHIVPPHPNTPQIPGASTVSTAGEWYDGTPTFYGSKDVPGHFGLGVRVPMIVASPWSMGGWVCSETFDHTSIVRFLEARFGVASPNITPWRRAVSGDLTSAFDFSAAGGAAPAMPDTSAYKPADQQRHPSYVPTPPATNSMPSQEKGTRPSRPLGYALDVETKIDAGKLTARWANRGSLGAHVQVRSNLLPAAPYSYTIGAAASLDASWALGAEYDVHMHGPAGWYRRLAGTTAAVDLRVTVTADGKAPHAQFRIENTGSTGEALTLTDAYGAGTQTLSLNPGQSKTVVIPTQGGWYDLRITSSGDAKLVRVLAGRLENGRQLTSDPQLGR
;
A
#
# COMPACT_ATOMS: atom_id res chain seq x y z
N TRP A 1 25.14 8.83 -0.13
CA TRP A 1 24.10 8.91 0.91
C TRP A 1 24.58 9.75 2.10
N LYS A 2 23.68 10.32 2.90
CA LYS A 2 23.94 11.00 4.19
C LYS A 2 22.64 11.06 5.01
N VAL A 3 22.75 11.03 6.34
CA VAL A 3 21.65 11.31 7.28
C VAL A 3 21.73 12.77 7.73
N TYR A 4 20.63 13.50 7.62
CA TYR A 4 20.44 14.83 8.19
C TYR A 4 19.57 14.65 9.43
N GLN A 5 20.16 14.94 10.59
CA GLN A 5 19.58 14.74 11.92
C GLN A 5 20.19 15.77 12.89
N ASP A 6 19.62 15.88 14.08
CA ASP A 6 20.25 16.55 15.20
C ASP A 6 20.99 15.54 16.10
N VAL A 7 22.14 15.93 16.65
CA VAL A 7 22.93 15.02 17.51
C VAL A 7 22.37 14.92 18.94
N GLY A 8 21.49 15.83 19.35
CA GLY A 8 20.90 15.86 20.68
C GLY A 8 21.97 15.94 21.77
N GLU A 9 21.97 14.94 22.65
CA GLU A 9 22.98 14.79 23.70
C GLU A 9 24.24 14.04 23.26
N GLY A 10 24.16 13.31 22.14
CA GLY A 10 25.25 12.53 21.57
C GLY A 10 24.72 11.38 20.70
N LEU A 11 25.48 11.02 19.65
CA LEU A 11 25.21 9.85 18.80
C LEU A 11 26.15 8.70 19.19
N ASP A 12 26.00 8.28 20.45
CA ASP A 12 26.77 7.20 21.05
C ASP A 12 25.93 6.41 22.06
N PRO A 13 26.40 5.22 22.50
CA PRO A 13 25.61 4.34 23.37
C PRO A 13 25.25 4.95 24.73
N ALA A 14 26.05 5.88 25.27
CA ALA A 14 25.76 6.51 26.56
C ALA A 14 24.60 7.50 26.47
N HIS A 15 24.32 7.99 25.27
CA HIS A 15 23.23 8.92 24.94
C HIS A 15 22.17 8.27 24.06
N TYR A 16 22.03 6.93 24.14
CA TYR A 16 21.03 6.16 23.40
C TYR A 16 20.99 6.48 21.90
N GLU A 17 22.16 6.72 21.31
CA GLU A 17 22.32 6.98 19.87
C GLU A 17 21.49 8.18 19.35
N GLY A 18 21.25 9.19 20.19
CA GLY A 18 20.52 10.40 19.83
C GLY A 18 19.06 10.43 20.30
N TRP A 19 18.61 9.42 21.05
CA TRP A 19 17.35 9.48 21.78
C TRP A 19 17.53 10.28 23.07
N THR A 20 16.88 11.44 23.14
CA THR A 20 16.97 12.37 24.27
C THR A 20 15.65 12.48 25.05
N GLY A 21 15.71 12.99 26.28
CA GLY A 21 14.52 13.33 27.07
C GLY A 21 13.88 14.66 26.68
N ASP A 22 14.64 15.52 26.00
CA ASP A 22 14.14 16.73 25.35
C ASP A 22 13.67 16.38 23.92
N PRO A 23 12.37 16.51 23.61
CA PRO A 23 11.81 16.09 22.33
C PRO A 23 12.11 17.04 21.16
N TYR A 24 12.72 18.20 21.41
CA TYR A 24 13.03 19.19 20.36
C TYR A 24 14.45 19.04 19.80
N ILE A 25 15.23 18.08 20.31
CA ILE A 25 16.60 17.79 19.88
C ILE A 25 16.77 16.29 19.60
N GLY A 26 17.90 15.91 19.03
CA GLY A 26 18.22 14.51 18.73
C GLY A 26 17.49 13.94 17.51
N ASN A 27 17.37 12.62 17.47
CA ASN A 27 16.86 11.88 16.31
C ASN A 27 15.74 10.88 16.67
N TYR A 28 15.31 10.85 17.94
CA TYR A 28 14.29 9.95 18.47
C TYR A 28 14.51 8.44 18.22
N GLY A 29 15.75 8.03 17.91
CA GLY A 29 16.06 6.65 17.52
C GLY A 29 15.75 6.30 16.06
N ASP A 30 15.23 7.24 15.26
CA ASP A 30 14.78 7.01 13.89
C ASP A 30 15.95 6.84 12.90
N ASN A 31 17.17 7.18 13.31
CA ASN A 31 18.37 6.78 12.57
C ASN A 31 18.75 5.33 12.86
N SER A 32 18.03 4.39 12.23
CA SER A 32 18.23 2.95 12.45
C SER A 32 19.62 2.44 12.06
N LEU A 33 20.43 3.21 11.32
CA LEU A 33 21.83 2.84 11.06
C LEU A 33 22.62 2.70 12.37
N LEU A 34 22.28 3.49 13.39
CA LEU A 34 22.96 3.46 14.68
C LEU A 34 22.62 2.23 15.53
N TYR A 35 21.75 1.32 15.05
CA TYR A 35 21.56 0.01 15.67
C TYR A 35 22.60 -1.03 15.24
N PHE A 36 23.38 -0.75 14.19
CA PHE A 36 24.41 -1.66 13.70
C PHE A 36 25.80 -1.24 14.16
N LYS A 37 26.55 -2.20 14.73
CA LYS A 37 27.91 -2.00 15.25
C LYS A 37 28.85 -1.30 14.28
N GLN A 38 28.76 -1.60 12.99
CA GLN A 38 29.62 -0.97 11.97
C GLN A 38 29.49 0.56 11.90
N TYR A 39 28.31 1.11 12.21
CA TYR A 39 28.11 2.55 12.27
C TYR A 39 28.48 3.08 13.66
N GLN A 40 28.06 2.41 14.73
CA GLN A 40 28.42 2.76 16.12
C GLN A 40 29.95 2.82 16.34
N ASP A 41 30.70 1.91 15.73
CA ASP A 41 32.16 1.81 15.88
C ASP A 41 32.93 2.71 14.92
N ALA A 42 32.25 3.30 13.92
CA ALA A 42 32.87 4.18 12.92
C ALA A 42 33.60 5.35 13.60
N LYS A 43 34.77 5.70 13.07
CA LYS A 43 35.65 6.73 13.66
C LYS A 43 35.53 8.07 12.92
N PRO A 44 35.74 9.22 13.62
CA PRO A 44 35.85 10.51 12.97
C PRO A 44 36.77 10.50 11.74
N GLY A 45 36.37 11.18 10.68
CA GLY A 45 37.06 11.20 9.39
C GLY A 45 36.73 10.02 8.46
N THR A 46 36.04 8.97 8.95
CA THR A 46 35.58 7.88 8.08
C THR A 46 34.25 8.23 7.41
N PRO A 47 33.99 7.79 6.17
CA PRO A 47 32.72 8.08 5.50
C PRO A 47 31.47 7.61 6.27
N LEU A 48 31.55 6.50 7.03
CA LEU A 48 30.41 6.02 7.82
C LEU A 48 30.11 6.96 8.98
N TYR A 49 31.14 7.45 9.67
CA TYR A 49 30.98 8.40 10.76
C TYR A 49 30.41 9.73 10.25
N GLU A 50 31.05 10.33 9.24
CA GLU A 50 30.66 11.64 8.69
C GLU A 50 29.26 11.66 8.05
N LYS A 51 28.71 10.48 7.71
CA LYS A 51 27.40 10.39 7.04
C LYS A 51 26.27 9.92 7.96
N ALA A 52 26.57 9.25 9.06
CA ALA A 52 25.56 8.67 9.96
C ALA A 52 25.66 9.17 11.41
N ARG A 53 26.80 9.72 11.83
CA ARG A 53 27.11 10.09 13.23
C ARG A 53 27.45 11.56 13.44
N THR A 54 27.08 12.39 12.48
CA THR A 54 27.18 13.85 12.57
C THR A 54 25.82 14.46 12.28
N GLY A 55 25.60 15.70 12.71
CA GLY A 55 24.35 16.41 12.54
C GLY A 55 24.44 17.85 13.00
N THR A 56 23.30 18.52 13.11
CA THR A 56 23.19 19.79 13.83
C THR A 56 23.33 19.57 15.34
N ASN A 57 23.51 20.64 16.10
CA ASN A 57 23.50 20.60 17.56
C ASN A 57 22.58 21.69 18.13
N ALA A 58 21.27 21.47 18.07
CA ALA A 58 20.26 22.39 18.54
C ALA A 58 20.38 22.70 20.04
N LYS A 59 20.86 21.73 20.84
CA LYS A 59 21.19 21.93 22.25
C LYS A 59 22.26 23.03 22.44
N ALA A 60 23.20 23.16 21.51
CA ALA A 60 24.21 24.22 21.49
C ALA A 60 23.77 25.49 20.75
N GLY A 61 22.48 25.60 20.38
CA GLY A 61 21.92 26.75 19.68
C GLY A 61 22.05 26.70 18.15
N ASP A 62 22.40 25.54 17.57
CA ASP A 62 22.38 25.34 16.12
C ASP A 62 20.95 25.33 15.58
N ASP A 63 20.78 25.73 14.32
CA ASP A 63 19.52 25.58 13.60
C ASP A 63 19.41 24.15 13.04
N LEU A 64 18.31 23.46 13.34
CA LEU A 64 18.02 22.06 12.93
C LEU A 64 18.20 21.82 11.43
N PHE A 65 18.04 22.85 10.60
CA PHE A 65 18.14 22.72 9.16
C PHE A 65 19.45 23.24 8.56
N ARG A 66 20.39 23.74 9.39
CA ARG A 66 21.60 24.42 8.90
C ARG A 66 22.38 23.56 7.91
N VAL A 67 22.69 22.31 8.28
CA VAL A 67 23.49 21.39 7.46
C VAL A 67 22.79 21.09 6.12
N LEU A 68 21.48 20.87 6.12
CA LEU A 68 20.71 20.66 4.88
C LEU A 68 20.73 21.91 4.01
N ARG A 69 20.52 23.08 4.61
CA ARG A 69 20.51 24.37 3.90
C ARG A 69 21.86 24.67 3.26
N GLU A 70 22.96 24.46 3.97
CA GLU A 70 24.32 24.63 3.47
C GLU A 70 24.62 23.67 2.30
N ASP A 71 24.23 22.40 2.43
CA ASP A 71 24.46 21.40 1.38
C ASP A 71 23.61 21.69 0.13
N VAL A 72 22.36 22.13 0.28
CA VAL A 72 21.52 22.49 -0.88
C VAL A 72 21.99 23.79 -1.54
N ALA A 73 22.28 24.84 -0.76
CA ALA A 73 22.79 26.09 -1.30
C ALA A 73 24.13 25.91 -2.01
N GLY A 74 25.00 25.03 -1.49
CA GLY A 74 26.30 24.72 -2.08
C GLY A 74 26.27 23.68 -3.21
N GLY A 75 25.11 23.13 -3.58
CA GLY A 75 25.02 22.07 -4.59
C GLY A 75 25.67 20.74 -4.19
N LYS A 76 25.76 20.47 -2.88
CA LYS A 76 26.41 19.31 -2.26
C LYS A 76 25.45 18.24 -1.76
N LEU A 77 24.14 18.38 -2.03
CA LEU A 77 23.14 17.38 -1.63
C LEU A 77 23.54 15.99 -2.18
N PRO A 78 23.71 14.97 -1.31
CA PRO A 78 24.07 13.63 -1.74
C PRO A 78 22.97 12.96 -2.57
N GLN A 79 23.36 11.96 -3.37
CA GLN A 79 22.43 11.19 -4.22
C GLN A 79 21.31 10.47 -3.44
N VAL A 80 21.49 10.26 -2.14
CA VAL A 80 20.49 9.68 -1.23
C VAL A 80 20.60 10.46 0.08
N SER A 81 19.49 11.02 0.56
CA SER A 81 19.47 11.82 1.79
C SER A 81 18.36 11.29 2.68
N TYR A 82 18.71 10.89 3.90
CA TYR A 82 17.74 10.51 4.94
C TYR A 82 17.52 11.74 5.82
N ILE A 83 16.28 12.15 6.01
CA ILE A 83 15.93 13.26 6.90
C ILE A 83 15.31 12.64 8.14
N VAL A 84 15.91 12.90 9.30
CA VAL A 84 15.46 12.39 10.59
C VAL A 84 15.20 13.59 11.49
N ALA A 85 14.01 13.65 12.06
CA ALA A 85 13.57 14.77 12.88
C ALA A 85 13.66 14.43 14.37
N PRO A 86 13.80 15.43 15.26
CA PRO A 86 13.50 15.25 16.68
C PRO A 86 12.05 14.83 16.93
N GLU A 87 11.79 14.18 18.06
CA GLU A 87 10.47 13.60 18.45
C GLU A 87 9.30 14.57 18.22
N ALA A 88 9.46 15.84 18.59
CA ALA A 88 8.38 16.84 18.51
C ALA A 88 7.87 17.12 17.09
N TYR A 89 8.60 16.67 16.07
CA TYR A 89 8.33 16.93 14.65
C TYR A 89 8.01 15.66 13.86
N THR A 90 7.91 14.49 14.51
CA THR A 90 7.67 13.20 13.84
C THR A 90 6.19 12.89 13.60
N GLU A 91 5.28 13.70 14.16
CA GLU A 91 3.83 13.44 14.20
C GLU A 91 3.43 12.18 14.99
N HIS A 92 4.32 11.62 15.80
CA HIS A 92 4.00 10.58 16.77
C HIS A 92 2.85 11.08 17.69
N SER A 93 1.89 10.23 18.08
CA SER A 93 0.56 10.63 18.64
C SER A 93 0.57 11.49 19.91
N ASN A 94 1.69 11.61 20.60
CA ASN A 94 1.90 12.56 21.69
C ASN A 94 2.22 13.98 21.21
N TRP A 95 2.31 14.20 19.90
CA TRP A 95 2.66 15.46 19.25
C TRP A 95 1.61 15.90 18.23
N PRO A 96 1.34 17.20 18.13
CA PRO A 96 0.32 17.69 17.24
C PRO A 96 0.86 17.68 15.78
N PRO A 97 0.08 17.17 14.79
CA PRO A 97 0.56 16.99 13.41
C PRO A 97 1.05 18.27 12.72
N ASN A 98 0.60 19.44 13.18
CA ASN A 98 1.05 20.71 12.62
C ASN A 98 2.56 20.95 12.85
N PHE A 99 3.17 20.43 13.92
CA PHE A 99 4.62 20.56 14.15
C PHE A 99 5.42 19.80 13.09
N GLY A 100 5.00 18.58 12.75
CA GLY A 100 5.57 17.80 11.64
C GLY A 100 5.37 18.48 10.30
N ALA A 101 4.18 19.03 10.04
CA ALA A 101 3.92 19.83 8.84
C ALA A 101 4.85 21.05 8.71
N TRP A 102 5.17 21.74 9.82
CA TRP A 102 6.15 22.84 9.83
C TRP A 102 7.56 22.34 9.48
N TYR A 103 8.00 21.22 10.06
CA TYR A 103 9.31 20.64 9.78
C TYR A 103 9.44 20.20 8.32
N ALA A 104 8.43 19.48 7.81
CA ALA A 104 8.35 19.03 6.43
C ALA A 104 8.35 20.21 5.43
N ALA A 105 7.62 21.29 5.73
CA ALA A 105 7.62 22.50 4.92
C ALA A 105 9.01 23.13 4.83
N ASN A 106 9.74 23.26 5.94
CA ASN A 106 11.12 23.80 5.93
C ASN A 106 12.07 22.94 5.08
N VAL A 107 11.94 21.61 5.15
CA VAL A 107 12.74 20.69 4.30
C VAL A 107 12.44 20.93 2.83
N LEU A 108 11.16 21.03 2.44
CA LEU A 108 10.75 21.29 1.07
C LEU A 108 11.18 22.67 0.58
N ASP A 109 11.04 23.71 1.40
CA ASP A 109 11.48 25.08 1.09
C ASP A 109 12.99 25.11 0.84
N ILE A 110 13.78 24.43 1.67
CA ILE A 110 15.22 24.33 1.49
C ILE A 110 15.55 23.62 0.18
N LEU A 111 14.95 22.45 -0.08
CA LEU A 111 15.20 21.69 -1.31
C LEU A 111 14.80 22.47 -2.57
N THR A 112 13.71 23.23 -2.51
CA THR A 112 13.19 24.01 -3.64
C THR A 112 13.85 25.38 -3.80
N SER A 113 14.57 25.88 -2.79
CA SER A 113 15.34 27.13 -2.87
C SER A 113 16.46 27.12 -3.90
N ASN A 114 16.93 25.93 -4.29
CA ASN A 114 17.91 25.74 -5.35
C ASN A 114 17.28 24.96 -6.53
N PRO A 115 16.90 25.65 -7.63
CA PRO A 115 16.27 25.00 -8.78
C PRO A 115 17.11 23.90 -9.44
N GLU A 116 18.46 24.03 -9.43
CA GLU A 116 19.34 23.01 -10.02
C GLU A 116 19.31 21.71 -9.21
N VAL A 117 19.20 21.81 -7.88
CA VAL A 117 19.05 20.67 -6.98
C VAL A 117 17.65 20.08 -7.16
N TRP A 118 16.59 20.90 -6.99
CA TRP A 118 15.21 20.45 -7.06
C TRP A 118 14.87 19.73 -8.37
N SER A 119 15.37 20.23 -9.51
CA SER A 119 15.15 19.64 -10.83
C SER A 119 15.59 18.17 -10.95
N LYS A 120 16.38 17.67 -9.99
CA LYS A 120 16.95 16.32 -9.96
C LYS A 120 16.55 15.53 -8.69
N THR A 121 15.62 16.05 -7.89
CA THR A 121 15.27 15.49 -6.58
C THR A 121 13.89 14.83 -6.58
N ALA A 122 13.78 13.73 -5.84
CA ALA A 122 12.52 13.16 -5.42
C ALA A 122 12.50 13.05 -3.89
N VAL A 123 11.47 13.58 -3.26
CA VAL A 123 11.22 13.46 -1.83
C VAL A 123 10.14 12.40 -1.63
N LEU A 124 10.49 11.35 -0.88
CA LEU A 124 9.57 10.32 -0.44
C LEU A 124 9.20 10.63 1.01
N PHE A 125 8.04 11.23 1.23
CA PHE A 125 7.52 11.50 2.57
C PHE A 125 6.63 10.32 2.99
N MET A 126 6.91 9.70 4.13
CA MET A 126 6.24 8.48 4.58
C MET A 126 6.33 8.36 6.10
N TYR A 127 5.55 7.42 6.63
CA TYR A 127 5.55 7.06 8.05
C TYR A 127 6.13 5.67 8.22
N ASP A 128 6.76 5.40 9.36
CA ASP A 128 7.31 4.09 9.71
C ASP A 128 6.20 3.11 10.14
N GLU A 129 5.19 3.59 10.86
CA GLU A 129 4.08 2.80 11.38
C GLU A 129 2.76 3.62 11.50
N ASN A 130 1.73 3.07 12.16
CA ASN A 130 0.36 3.60 12.18
C ASN A 130 -0.11 4.07 13.56
N ASP A 131 0.76 4.09 14.56
CA ASP A 131 0.62 4.40 15.97
C ASP A 131 -0.56 3.70 16.66
N GLY A 132 -0.91 2.51 16.16
CA GLY A 132 -2.08 1.74 16.58
C GLY A 132 -3.43 2.27 16.07
N PHE A 133 -3.47 3.32 15.23
CA PHE A 133 -4.69 3.81 14.59
C PHE A 133 -5.27 2.79 13.60
N PHE A 134 -6.60 2.71 13.54
CA PHE A 134 -7.29 1.77 12.66
C PHE A 134 -7.17 2.14 11.17
N ASP A 135 -6.78 1.16 10.33
CA ASP A 135 -6.99 1.19 8.88
C ASP A 135 -7.86 -0.02 8.48
N HIS A 136 -8.76 0.19 7.53
CA HIS A 136 -9.75 -0.80 7.10
C HIS A 136 -9.19 -1.81 6.07
N ILE A 137 -8.03 -1.55 5.49
CA ILE A 137 -7.37 -2.42 4.53
C ILE A 137 -6.59 -3.48 5.30
N VAL A 138 -6.99 -4.74 5.08
CA VAL A 138 -6.17 -5.87 5.55
C VAL A 138 -4.95 -5.96 4.64
N PRO A 139 -3.72 -5.88 5.17
CA PRO A 139 -2.51 -5.89 4.37
C PRO A 139 -2.30 -7.22 3.63
N PRO A 140 -1.64 -7.20 2.46
CA PRO A 140 -1.13 -8.42 1.83
C PRO A 140 -0.19 -9.19 2.76
N HIS A 141 -0.38 -10.50 2.88
CA HIS A 141 0.50 -11.38 3.66
C HIS A 141 0.54 -12.77 3.01
N PRO A 142 1.63 -13.53 3.07
CA PRO A 142 1.67 -14.87 2.48
C PRO A 142 0.77 -15.86 3.23
N ASN A 143 0.60 -17.06 2.65
CA ASN A 143 0.11 -18.22 3.42
C ASN A 143 1.16 -18.63 4.46
N THR A 144 0.69 -19.09 5.61
CA THR A 144 1.52 -19.46 6.76
C THR A 144 1.01 -20.76 7.39
N PRO A 145 1.71 -21.35 8.38
CA PRO A 145 1.15 -22.47 9.15
C PRO A 145 -0.18 -22.15 9.84
N GLN A 146 -0.45 -20.87 10.15
CA GLN A 146 -1.69 -20.42 10.78
C GLN A 146 -2.76 -19.98 9.77
N ILE A 147 -2.35 -19.48 8.60
CA ILE A 147 -3.26 -18.98 7.57
C ILE A 147 -3.13 -19.84 6.31
N PRO A 148 -4.09 -20.73 6.03
CA PRO A 148 -4.00 -21.67 4.93
C PRO A 148 -4.02 -20.96 3.57
N GLY A 149 -3.54 -21.66 2.56
CA GLY A 149 -3.52 -21.19 1.18
C GLY A 149 -2.27 -21.67 0.45
N ALA A 150 -1.88 -20.98 -0.62
CA ALA A 150 -0.77 -21.39 -1.46
C ALA A 150 -0.10 -20.20 -2.15
N SER A 151 1.18 -20.38 -2.50
CA SER A 151 1.97 -19.38 -3.20
C SER A 151 2.74 -20.02 -4.35
N THR A 152 2.73 -19.35 -5.49
CA THR A 152 3.62 -19.67 -6.64
C THR A 152 5.02 -19.06 -6.48
N VAL A 153 5.21 -18.22 -5.46
CA VAL A 153 6.49 -17.57 -5.10
C VAL A 153 6.95 -18.10 -3.75
N SER A 154 8.27 -18.26 -3.56
CA SER A 154 8.79 -18.68 -2.25
C SER A 154 8.40 -17.69 -1.14
N THR A 155 7.83 -18.21 -0.06
CA THR A 155 7.47 -17.47 1.16
C THR A 155 8.54 -17.61 2.25
N ALA A 156 9.71 -18.15 1.91
CA ALA A 156 10.83 -18.26 2.85
C ALA A 156 11.24 -16.87 3.36
N GLY A 157 11.41 -16.76 4.68
CA GLY A 157 11.74 -15.49 5.34
C GLY A 157 10.54 -14.58 5.63
N GLU A 158 9.30 -15.03 5.38
CA GLU A 158 8.09 -14.26 5.70
C GLU A 158 7.37 -14.70 6.97
N TRP A 159 7.81 -15.80 7.59
CA TRP A 159 7.22 -16.36 8.80
C TRP A 159 8.17 -16.22 9.97
N TYR A 160 7.66 -15.66 11.05
CA TYR A 160 8.28 -15.63 12.35
C TYR A 160 7.62 -16.70 13.24
N ASP A 161 8.44 -17.60 13.78
CA ASP A 161 7.99 -18.79 14.52
C ASP A 161 7.75 -18.54 16.02
N GLY A 162 7.87 -17.29 16.48
CA GLY A 162 7.74 -16.93 17.90
C GLY A 162 9.01 -17.23 18.73
N THR A 163 10.14 -17.48 18.08
CA THR A 163 11.44 -17.63 18.77
C THR A 163 11.81 -16.35 19.53
N PRO A 164 12.11 -16.41 20.84
CA PRO A 164 12.26 -15.22 21.67
C PRO A 164 13.14 -14.13 21.05
N THR A 165 12.63 -12.90 21.01
CA THR A 165 13.39 -11.73 20.57
C THR A 165 14.12 -11.06 21.73
N PHE A 166 14.59 -9.83 21.52
CA PHE A 166 15.42 -9.04 22.42
C PHE A 166 14.94 -8.98 23.88
N TYR A 167 13.63 -9.08 24.12
CA TYR A 167 13.03 -9.02 25.46
C TYR A 167 12.94 -10.37 26.19
N GLY A 168 13.38 -11.47 25.58
CA GLY A 168 13.36 -12.80 26.19
C GLY A 168 11.95 -13.37 26.41
N SER A 169 10.90 -12.65 26.03
CA SER A 169 9.53 -13.14 25.93
C SER A 169 9.36 -14.02 24.70
N LYS A 170 8.51 -15.06 24.81
CA LYS A 170 7.99 -15.71 23.61
C LYS A 170 7.00 -14.75 22.96
N ASP A 171 7.27 -14.37 21.73
CA ASP A 171 6.35 -13.55 20.96
C ASP A 171 5.35 -14.46 20.22
N VAL A 172 4.27 -13.87 19.72
CA VAL A 172 3.24 -14.62 18.99
C VAL A 172 3.78 -14.96 17.60
N PRO A 173 3.79 -16.25 17.19
CA PRO A 173 4.17 -16.62 15.83
C PRO A 173 3.25 -15.95 14.82
N GLY A 174 3.81 -15.41 13.74
CA GLY A 174 3.09 -14.57 12.79
C GLY A 174 3.88 -14.33 11.52
N HIS A 175 3.24 -13.72 10.51
CA HIS A 175 3.97 -13.21 9.35
C HIS A 175 4.66 -11.89 9.71
N PHE A 176 5.82 -11.61 9.11
CA PHE A 176 6.53 -10.34 9.34
C PHE A 176 5.82 -9.12 8.73
N GLY A 177 4.97 -9.34 7.72
CA GLY A 177 4.25 -8.28 7.05
C GLY A 177 3.44 -8.79 5.85
N LEU A 178 2.84 -7.89 5.07
CA LEU A 178 2.92 -6.43 5.24
C LEU A 178 2.16 -5.96 6.49
N GLY A 179 2.62 -4.84 7.06
CA GLY A 179 1.97 -4.19 8.20
C GLY A 179 0.78 -3.33 7.77
N VAL A 180 0.18 -2.64 8.74
CA VAL A 180 -0.92 -1.68 8.49
C VAL A 180 -0.48 -0.66 7.44
N ARG A 181 -1.41 -0.23 6.59
CA ARG A 181 -1.11 0.76 5.55
C ARG A 181 -0.75 2.10 6.18
N VAL A 182 0.34 2.69 5.69
CA VAL A 182 0.79 4.04 6.04
C VAL A 182 0.73 4.97 4.82
N PRO A 183 0.57 6.29 5.00
CA PRO A 183 0.65 7.24 3.90
C PRO A 183 2.06 7.28 3.27
N MET A 184 2.11 7.50 1.96
CA MET A 184 3.32 7.93 1.25
C MET A 184 2.98 9.01 0.24
N ILE A 185 3.76 10.08 0.24
CA ILE A 185 3.69 11.18 -0.73
C ILE A 185 5.02 11.24 -1.48
N VAL A 186 4.95 11.33 -2.81
CA VAL A 186 6.12 11.54 -3.67
C VAL A 186 6.08 12.97 -4.22
N ALA A 187 6.97 13.83 -3.73
CA ALA A 187 7.13 15.19 -4.22
C ALA A 187 8.38 15.29 -5.11
N SER A 188 8.17 15.56 -6.40
CA SER A 188 9.26 15.62 -7.38
C SER A 188 8.81 16.33 -8.66
N PRO A 189 9.72 16.94 -9.43
CA PRO A 189 9.44 17.34 -10.80
C PRO A 189 8.92 16.20 -11.69
N TRP A 190 9.16 14.93 -11.32
CA TRP A 190 8.69 13.74 -12.05
C TRP A 190 7.39 13.14 -11.51
N SER A 191 6.85 13.61 -10.38
CA SER A 191 5.55 13.12 -9.88
C SER A 191 4.37 13.98 -10.37
N MET A 192 4.63 15.22 -10.79
CA MET A 192 3.71 16.25 -11.35
C MET A 192 2.21 16.04 -11.04
N GLY A 193 1.88 16.24 -9.75
CA GLY A 193 0.63 16.82 -9.25
C GLY A 193 -0.63 15.94 -9.25
N GLY A 194 -1.05 15.51 -8.05
CA GLY A 194 -2.40 14.96 -7.81
C GLY A 194 -2.63 13.52 -8.25
N TRP A 195 -1.59 12.81 -8.67
CA TRP A 195 -1.68 11.41 -9.11
C TRP A 195 -1.75 10.43 -7.93
N VAL A 196 -2.47 9.33 -8.14
CA VAL A 196 -2.47 8.17 -7.24
C VAL A 196 -1.86 6.96 -7.95
N CYS A 197 -0.86 6.34 -7.33
CA CYS A 197 -0.38 5.02 -7.68
C CYS A 197 -0.96 4.00 -6.69
N SER A 198 -1.63 2.96 -7.20
CA SER A 198 -2.30 1.94 -6.38
C SER A 198 -1.65 0.55 -6.53
N GLU A 199 -0.38 0.51 -6.92
CA GLU A 199 0.43 -0.68 -6.69
C GLU A 199 0.62 -0.89 -5.19
N THR A 200 0.68 -2.14 -4.77
CA THR A 200 1.11 -2.48 -3.41
C THR A 200 2.56 -2.06 -3.24
N PHE A 201 2.83 -1.23 -2.24
CA PHE A 201 4.18 -0.89 -1.80
C PHE A 201 4.34 -1.20 -0.33
N ASP A 202 5.59 -1.35 0.09
CA ASP A 202 6.03 -1.46 1.48
C ASP A 202 7.35 -0.70 1.65
N HIS A 203 7.90 -0.62 2.86
CA HIS A 203 9.17 0.08 3.10
C HIS A 203 10.35 -0.51 2.32
N THR A 204 10.31 -1.80 1.95
CA THR A 204 11.35 -2.39 1.07
C THR A 204 11.29 -1.84 -0.36
N SER A 205 10.17 -1.27 -0.77
CA SER A 205 10.01 -0.63 -2.08
C SER A 205 10.93 0.60 -2.24
N ILE A 206 11.29 1.27 -1.13
CA ILE A 206 12.30 2.35 -1.12
C ILE A 206 13.67 1.79 -1.50
N VAL A 207 14.05 0.65 -0.90
CA VAL A 207 15.32 -0.02 -1.21
C VAL A 207 15.33 -0.42 -2.68
N ARG A 208 14.23 -0.98 -3.19
CA ARG A 208 14.09 -1.37 -4.60
C ARG A 208 14.12 -0.18 -5.57
N PHE A 209 13.61 0.98 -5.17
CA PHE A 209 13.79 2.20 -5.95
C PHE A 209 15.27 2.56 -6.09
N LEU A 210 16.05 2.45 -5.00
CA LEU A 210 17.49 2.66 -5.03
C LEU A 210 18.21 1.58 -5.87
N GLU A 211 17.77 0.32 -5.81
CA GLU A 211 18.26 -0.76 -6.68
C GLU A 211 18.07 -0.40 -8.16
N ALA A 212 16.86 0.00 -8.55
CA ALA A 212 16.53 0.41 -9.90
C ALA A 212 17.36 1.62 -10.36
N ARG A 213 17.58 2.59 -9.46
CA ARG A 213 18.32 3.82 -9.77
C ARG A 213 19.83 3.62 -9.89
N PHE A 214 20.42 2.75 -9.07
CA PHE A 214 21.87 2.61 -8.93
C PHE A 214 22.44 1.28 -9.44
N GLY A 215 21.59 0.33 -9.86
CA GLY A 215 22.03 -0.97 -10.37
C GLY A 215 22.62 -1.88 -9.29
N VAL A 216 22.16 -1.74 -8.04
CA VAL A 216 22.55 -2.60 -6.91
C VAL A 216 21.39 -3.52 -6.56
N ALA A 217 21.66 -4.64 -5.86
CA ALA A 217 20.61 -5.54 -5.38
C ALA A 217 20.83 -5.86 -3.90
N SER A 218 19.79 -5.62 -3.09
CA SER A 218 19.75 -5.99 -1.68
C SER A 218 19.47 -7.49 -1.54
N PRO A 219 20.36 -8.26 -0.89
CA PRO A 219 20.11 -9.68 -0.65
C PRO A 219 19.05 -9.92 0.44
N ASN A 220 18.62 -8.88 1.15
CA ASN A 220 17.75 -8.98 2.33
C ASN A 220 16.25 -8.81 2.03
N ILE A 221 15.89 -8.58 0.76
CA ILE A 221 14.48 -8.53 0.35
C ILE A 221 14.09 -9.92 -0.15
N THR A 222 13.11 -10.53 0.51
CA THR A 222 12.63 -11.87 0.20
C THR A 222 12.06 -11.97 -1.21
N PRO A 223 12.00 -13.18 -1.79
CA PRO A 223 11.34 -13.40 -3.08
C PRO A 223 9.87 -12.97 -3.07
N TRP A 224 9.16 -13.20 -1.97
CA TRP A 224 7.74 -12.85 -1.84
C TRP A 224 7.51 -11.33 -1.90
N ARG A 225 8.25 -10.54 -1.10
CA ARG A 225 8.15 -9.07 -1.12
C ARG A 225 8.52 -8.50 -2.49
N ARG A 226 9.55 -9.06 -3.14
CA ARG A 226 9.93 -8.66 -4.52
C ARG A 226 8.81 -8.90 -5.54
N ALA A 227 8.01 -9.94 -5.35
CA ALA A 227 6.93 -10.27 -6.25
C ALA A 227 5.67 -9.42 -6.03
N VAL A 228 5.29 -9.17 -4.77
CA VAL A 228 4.01 -8.53 -4.42
C VAL A 228 4.11 -7.01 -4.30
N SER A 229 5.21 -6.48 -3.78
CA SER A 229 5.43 -5.03 -3.68
C SER A 229 6.02 -4.50 -4.99
N GLY A 230 5.70 -3.26 -5.37
CA GLY A 230 6.36 -2.54 -6.46
C GLY A 230 7.76 -2.01 -6.08
N ASP A 231 8.43 -1.33 -6.99
CA ASP A 231 9.76 -0.71 -6.78
C ASP A 231 9.70 0.84 -6.73
N LEU A 232 8.49 1.39 -6.57
CA LEU A 232 8.13 2.82 -6.60
C LEU A 232 8.35 3.55 -7.93
N THR A 233 8.93 2.92 -8.96
CA THR A 233 9.19 3.63 -10.23
C THR A 233 7.89 4.05 -10.93
N SER A 234 6.81 3.27 -10.76
CA SER A 234 5.46 3.55 -11.26
C SER A 234 4.80 4.79 -10.64
N ALA A 235 5.32 5.33 -9.52
CA ALA A 235 4.85 6.59 -8.95
C ALA A 235 5.24 7.82 -9.78
N PHE A 236 6.24 7.69 -10.66
CA PHE A 236 6.82 8.76 -11.45
C PHE A 236 6.40 8.72 -12.92
N ASP A 237 6.43 9.88 -13.56
CA ASP A 237 6.45 10.04 -15.01
C ASP A 237 7.76 10.74 -15.41
N PHE A 238 8.74 9.94 -15.81
CA PHE A 238 10.04 10.44 -16.26
C PHE A 238 10.04 10.97 -17.69
N SER A 239 8.93 10.85 -18.44
CA SER A 239 8.80 11.38 -19.80
C SER A 239 8.41 12.85 -19.83
N ALA A 240 7.80 13.34 -18.74
CA ALA A 240 7.36 14.72 -18.64
C ALA A 240 8.55 15.67 -18.44
N ALA A 241 8.51 16.82 -19.13
CA ALA A 241 9.39 17.93 -18.81
C ALA A 241 8.95 18.50 -17.45
N GLY A 242 9.76 18.29 -16.42
CA GLY A 242 9.41 18.62 -15.03
C GLY A 242 8.88 20.05 -14.84
N GLY A 243 8.07 20.24 -13.81
CA GLY A 243 7.47 21.52 -13.44
C GLY A 243 8.30 22.29 -12.41
N ALA A 244 8.06 23.60 -12.33
CA ALA A 244 8.50 24.39 -11.18
C ALA A 244 7.86 23.86 -9.89
N ALA A 245 8.55 24.01 -8.76
CA ALA A 245 7.96 23.69 -7.46
C ALA A 245 6.68 24.52 -7.26
N PRO A 246 5.57 23.91 -6.80
CA PRO A 246 4.37 24.68 -6.46
C PRO A 246 4.64 25.59 -5.26
N ALA A 247 3.91 26.70 -5.17
CA ALA A 247 3.90 27.49 -3.94
C ALA A 247 3.22 26.69 -2.83
N MET A 248 3.92 26.51 -1.72
CA MET A 248 3.40 25.83 -0.53
C MET A 248 2.62 26.83 0.35
N PRO A 249 1.61 26.36 1.10
CA PRO A 249 0.94 27.20 2.10
C PRO A 249 1.92 27.63 3.21
N ASP A 250 1.70 28.81 3.80
CA ASP A 250 2.50 29.29 4.92
C ASP A 250 2.22 28.43 6.17
N THR A 251 3.27 27.83 6.72
CA THR A 251 3.23 27.00 7.94
C THR A 251 3.88 27.70 9.14
N SER A 252 4.23 28.98 9.05
CA SER A 252 4.93 29.71 10.11
C SER A 252 4.20 29.69 11.46
N ALA A 253 2.86 29.70 11.44
CA ALA A 253 1.99 29.56 12.60
C ALA A 253 2.00 28.16 13.25
N TYR A 254 2.57 27.15 12.59
CA TYR A 254 2.67 25.78 13.09
C TYR A 254 3.99 25.49 13.79
N LYS A 255 4.93 26.43 13.80
CA LYS A 255 6.14 26.32 14.61
C LYS A 255 5.73 26.11 16.09
N PRO A 256 6.35 25.16 16.82
CA PRO A 256 6.05 24.96 18.23
C PRO A 256 6.13 26.26 19.03
N ALA A 257 5.02 26.61 19.71
CA ALA A 257 4.88 27.85 20.47
C ALA A 257 5.49 27.73 21.88
N ASP A 258 5.43 26.53 22.45
CA ASP A 258 6.09 26.15 23.68
C ASP A 258 7.04 24.98 23.40
N GLN A 259 8.20 24.94 24.06
CA GLN A 259 9.17 23.85 23.94
C GLN A 259 8.91 22.79 25.02
N GLN A 260 7.64 22.41 25.22
CA GLN A 260 7.23 21.48 26.26
C GLN A 260 6.79 20.14 25.67
N ARG A 261 6.86 19.08 26.49
CA ARG A 261 6.31 17.76 26.15
C ARG A 261 4.84 17.69 26.52
N HIS A 262 4.02 17.17 25.62
CA HIS A 262 2.58 16.98 25.84
C HIS A 262 2.25 15.50 26.17
N PRO A 263 1.18 15.24 26.93
CA PRO A 263 0.67 13.87 27.14
C PRO A 263 0.21 13.23 25.83
N SER A 264 0.35 11.90 25.73
CA SER A 264 -0.19 11.14 24.60
C SER A 264 -1.68 11.39 24.39
N TYR A 265 -2.08 11.58 23.13
CA TYR A 265 -3.49 11.62 22.77
C TYR A 265 -4.06 10.20 22.73
N VAL A 266 -4.97 9.90 23.65
CA VAL A 266 -5.66 8.59 23.70
C VAL A 266 -7.12 8.81 23.30
N PRO A 267 -7.47 8.71 22.01
CA PRO A 267 -8.84 8.90 21.57
C PRO A 267 -9.73 7.76 22.09
N THR A 268 -10.86 8.12 22.70
CA THR A 268 -11.91 7.14 23.01
C THR A 268 -12.66 6.83 21.70
N PRO A 269 -12.69 5.57 21.23
CA PRO A 269 -13.49 5.21 20.07
C PRO A 269 -14.97 5.57 20.29
N PRO A 270 -15.67 6.14 19.29
CA PRO A 270 -17.06 6.51 19.49
C PRO A 270 -17.91 5.26 19.73
N ALA A 271 -18.87 5.34 20.66
CA ALA A 271 -19.74 4.23 20.99
C ALA A 271 -20.57 3.73 19.79
N THR A 272 -20.79 4.61 18.81
CA THR A 272 -21.37 4.28 17.51
C THR A 272 -20.44 4.78 16.43
N ASN A 273 -19.81 3.84 15.73
CA ASN A 273 -18.92 4.15 14.62
C ASN A 273 -19.74 4.56 13.38
N SER A 274 -19.17 5.46 12.58
CA SER A 274 -19.64 5.76 11.22
C SER A 274 -18.43 5.81 10.30
N MET A 275 -18.62 5.52 9.02
CA MET A 275 -17.53 5.62 8.05
C MET A 275 -17.12 7.09 7.89
N PRO A 276 -15.81 7.39 7.85
CA PRO A 276 -15.35 8.76 7.58
C PRO A 276 -15.83 9.22 6.21
N SER A 277 -16.12 10.51 6.07
CA SER A 277 -16.39 11.12 4.77
C SER A 277 -15.08 11.37 4.04
N GLN A 278 -14.94 10.83 2.83
CA GLN A 278 -13.81 11.11 1.96
C GLN A 278 -14.12 12.32 1.06
N GLU A 279 -13.09 13.06 0.65
CA GLU A 279 -13.24 14.16 -0.31
C GLU A 279 -13.85 13.65 -1.62
N LYS A 280 -14.85 14.37 -2.14
CA LYS A 280 -15.54 14.00 -3.39
C LYS A 280 -14.63 14.19 -4.60
N GLY A 281 -14.85 13.35 -5.61
CA GLY A 281 -14.23 13.47 -6.93
C GLY A 281 -13.21 12.36 -7.18
N THR A 282 -12.51 12.47 -8.30
CA THR A 282 -11.47 11.52 -8.68
C THR A 282 -10.13 12.20 -8.79
N ARG A 283 -9.07 11.40 -8.70
CA ARG A 283 -7.69 11.79 -8.98
C ARG A 283 -7.19 11.05 -10.22
N PRO A 284 -6.33 11.66 -11.06
CA PRO A 284 -5.59 10.91 -12.06
C PRO A 284 -4.85 9.72 -11.41
N SER A 285 -4.81 8.58 -12.08
CA SER A 285 -4.18 7.36 -11.54
C SER A 285 -3.21 6.72 -12.52
N ARG A 286 -2.06 6.29 -12.00
CA ARG A 286 -0.98 5.69 -12.76
C ARG A 286 -1.42 4.35 -13.38
N PRO A 287 -0.86 3.96 -14.55
CA PRO A 287 -0.97 2.59 -15.04
C PRO A 287 -0.39 1.62 -14.02
N LEU A 288 -1.02 0.46 -13.81
CA LEU A 288 -0.57 -0.52 -12.82
C LEU A 288 -0.13 -1.83 -13.51
N GLY A 289 0.83 -2.53 -12.91
CA GLY A 289 1.34 -3.82 -13.41
C GLY A 289 0.44 -5.05 -13.20
N TYR A 290 -0.85 -4.88 -12.89
CA TYR A 290 -1.77 -5.98 -12.55
C TYR A 290 -2.60 -6.46 -13.74
N ALA A 291 -2.76 -7.78 -13.87
CA ALA A 291 -3.69 -8.41 -14.80
C ALA A 291 -4.11 -9.79 -14.27
N LEU A 292 -4.86 -9.77 -13.16
CA LEU A 292 -5.33 -10.94 -12.43
C LEU A 292 -6.74 -11.35 -12.88
N ASP A 293 -6.87 -12.58 -13.35
CA ASP A 293 -8.14 -13.23 -13.64
C ASP A 293 -8.38 -14.42 -12.70
N VAL A 294 -9.65 -14.76 -12.53
CA VAL A 294 -10.07 -16.00 -11.88
C VAL A 294 -11.22 -16.64 -12.66
N GLU A 295 -11.11 -17.93 -12.90
CA GLU A 295 -12.25 -18.75 -13.30
C GLU A 295 -12.70 -19.57 -12.09
N THR A 296 -14.00 -19.56 -11.81
CA THR A 296 -14.60 -20.31 -10.70
C THR A 296 -15.59 -21.34 -11.21
N LYS A 297 -15.65 -22.48 -10.54
CA LYS A 297 -16.62 -23.53 -10.81
C LYS A 297 -17.09 -24.14 -9.50
N ILE A 298 -18.40 -24.27 -9.32
CA ILE A 298 -19.01 -25.05 -8.24
C ILE A 298 -19.51 -26.38 -8.81
N ASP A 299 -19.06 -27.47 -8.21
CA ASP A 299 -19.41 -28.83 -8.63
C ASP A 299 -19.18 -29.80 -7.48
N ALA A 300 -20.07 -30.79 -7.34
CA ALA A 300 -20.02 -31.82 -6.31
C ALA A 300 -19.74 -31.26 -4.88
N GLY A 301 -20.39 -30.15 -4.49
CA GLY A 301 -20.22 -29.54 -3.17
C GLY A 301 -18.86 -28.85 -2.95
N LYS A 302 -18.16 -28.48 -4.03
CA LYS A 302 -16.83 -27.87 -3.98
C LYS A 302 -16.80 -26.59 -4.82
N LEU A 303 -16.24 -25.51 -4.28
CA LEU A 303 -15.81 -24.36 -5.07
C LEU A 303 -14.37 -24.59 -5.52
N THR A 304 -14.12 -24.44 -6.81
CA THR A 304 -12.78 -24.38 -7.39
C THR A 304 -12.53 -22.99 -7.95
N ALA A 305 -11.32 -22.48 -7.77
CA ALA A 305 -10.86 -21.24 -8.35
C ALA A 305 -9.52 -21.49 -9.06
N ARG A 306 -9.43 -21.04 -10.31
CA ARG A 306 -8.22 -21.06 -11.11
C ARG A 306 -7.82 -19.63 -11.43
N TRP A 307 -6.80 -19.14 -10.75
CA TRP A 307 -6.24 -17.84 -11.03
C TRP A 307 -5.21 -17.90 -12.16
N ALA A 308 -5.22 -16.86 -12.98
CA ALA A 308 -4.16 -16.59 -13.95
C ALA A 308 -3.73 -15.13 -13.80
N ASN A 309 -2.46 -14.90 -13.50
CA ASN A 309 -1.89 -13.57 -13.45
C ASN A 309 -1.03 -13.35 -14.71
N ARG A 310 -1.50 -12.48 -15.60
CA ARG A 310 -0.76 -12.07 -16.81
C ARG A 310 -0.03 -10.73 -16.63
N GLY A 311 -0.09 -10.16 -15.44
CA GLY A 311 0.57 -8.91 -15.08
C GLY A 311 2.07 -9.08 -14.88
N SER A 312 2.75 -7.94 -14.77
CA SER A 312 4.18 -7.86 -14.45
C SER A 312 4.45 -7.88 -12.95
N LEU A 313 3.43 -7.66 -12.12
CA LEU A 313 3.49 -7.77 -10.66
C LEU A 313 2.79 -9.04 -10.17
N GLY A 314 3.29 -9.61 -9.09
CA GLY A 314 2.58 -10.62 -8.34
C GLY A 314 1.33 -10.05 -7.68
N ALA A 315 0.30 -10.87 -7.53
CA ALA A 315 -0.94 -10.50 -6.87
C ALA A 315 -1.15 -11.34 -5.61
N HIS A 316 -1.45 -10.66 -4.51
CA HIS A 316 -1.99 -11.29 -3.31
C HIS A 316 -3.52 -11.33 -3.41
N VAL A 317 -4.12 -12.46 -3.04
CA VAL A 317 -5.57 -12.61 -2.94
C VAL A 317 -5.91 -13.19 -1.57
N GLN A 318 -6.73 -12.47 -0.81
CA GLN A 318 -7.29 -12.97 0.43
C GLN A 318 -8.71 -13.48 0.19
N VAL A 319 -8.95 -14.76 0.54
CA VAL A 319 -10.27 -15.37 0.46
C VAL A 319 -10.89 -15.39 1.85
N ARG A 320 -12.05 -14.76 2.00
CA ARG A 320 -12.78 -14.61 3.26
C ARG A 320 -14.14 -15.28 3.17
N SER A 321 -14.57 -15.91 4.25
CA SER A 321 -15.91 -16.47 4.40
C SER A 321 -16.16 -16.83 5.86
N ASN A 322 -17.37 -16.60 6.35
CA ASN A 322 -17.80 -17.14 7.65
C ASN A 322 -18.31 -18.59 7.55
N LEU A 323 -18.43 -19.13 6.32
CA LEU A 323 -18.97 -20.46 6.05
C LEU A 323 -17.89 -21.47 5.61
N LEU A 324 -16.66 -21.01 5.35
CA LEU A 324 -15.53 -21.89 5.08
C LEU A 324 -14.75 -22.17 6.38
N PRO A 325 -14.52 -23.44 6.77
CA PRO A 325 -14.00 -23.79 8.10
C PRO A 325 -12.64 -23.20 8.48
N ALA A 326 -11.77 -22.92 7.50
CA ALA A 326 -10.40 -22.43 7.75
C ALA A 326 -10.14 -21.06 7.11
N ALA A 327 -11.20 -20.31 6.78
CA ALA A 327 -11.04 -18.94 6.33
C ALA A 327 -10.54 -18.04 7.48
N PRO A 328 -9.79 -16.97 7.18
CA PRO A 328 -9.38 -16.54 5.84
C PRO A 328 -8.28 -17.43 5.23
N TYR A 329 -8.21 -17.46 3.91
CA TYR A 329 -7.11 -18.07 3.16
C TYR A 329 -6.28 -16.99 2.47
N SER A 330 -4.99 -17.25 2.27
CA SER A 330 -4.08 -16.35 1.57
C SER A 330 -3.43 -16.99 0.36
N TYR A 331 -3.51 -16.33 -0.79
CA TYR A 331 -2.91 -16.81 -2.04
C TYR A 331 -1.97 -15.77 -2.63
N THR A 332 -0.85 -16.25 -3.17
CA THR A 332 0.09 -15.41 -3.94
C THR A 332 0.31 -15.99 -5.32
N ILE A 333 -0.07 -15.20 -6.32
CA ILE A 333 0.06 -15.55 -7.73
C ILE A 333 1.11 -14.62 -8.34
N GLY A 334 2.32 -15.14 -8.54
CA GLY A 334 3.43 -14.41 -9.15
C GLY A 334 3.10 -13.92 -10.56
N ALA A 335 3.91 -12.99 -11.06
CA ALA A 335 3.80 -12.51 -12.43
C ALA A 335 3.88 -13.68 -13.42
N ALA A 336 3.04 -13.66 -14.46
CA ALA A 336 2.92 -14.71 -15.47
C ALA A 336 2.63 -16.14 -14.92
N ALA A 337 2.11 -16.26 -13.69
CA ALA A 337 1.82 -17.54 -13.06
C ALA A 337 0.31 -17.86 -13.00
N SER A 338 0.00 -19.12 -12.71
CA SER A 338 -1.35 -19.59 -12.41
C SER A 338 -1.38 -20.37 -11.11
N LEU A 339 -2.50 -20.33 -10.39
CA LEU A 339 -2.68 -21.06 -9.14
C LEU A 339 -4.10 -21.59 -9.07
N ASP A 340 -4.24 -22.87 -8.74
CA ASP A 340 -5.52 -23.52 -8.50
C ASP A 340 -5.75 -23.66 -6.98
N ALA A 341 -6.98 -23.39 -6.56
CA ALA A 341 -7.42 -23.62 -5.20
C ALA A 341 -8.83 -24.21 -5.19
N SER A 342 -9.17 -24.84 -4.07
CA SER A 342 -10.49 -25.42 -3.92
C SER A 342 -10.90 -25.56 -2.47
N TRP A 343 -12.20 -25.39 -2.22
CA TRP A 343 -12.79 -25.43 -0.89
C TRP A 343 -14.03 -26.31 -0.90
N ALA A 344 -14.17 -27.15 0.13
CA ALA A 344 -15.42 -27.85 0.38
C ALA A 344 -16.47 -26.83 0.84
N LEU A 345 -17.68 -26.95 0.29
CA LEU A 345 -18.81 -26.07 0.61
C LEU A 345 -19.83 -26.82 1.48
N GLY A 346 -20.54 -26.07 2.31
CA GLY A 346 -21.75 -26.55 2.98
C GLY A 346 -22.97 -26.55 2.05
N ALA A 347 -24.16 -26.62 2.63
CA ALA A 347 -25.40 -26.41 1.88
C ALA A 347 -25.48 -24.99 1.29
N GLU A 348 -24.90 -24.02 2.00
CA GLU A 348 -24.79 -22.62 1.62
C GLU A 348 -23.32 -22.19 1.60
N TYR A 349 -23.02 -21.18 0.80
CA TYR A 349 -21.70 -20.57 0.73
C TYR A 349 -21.81 -19.06 0.50
N ASP A 350 -20.81 -18.33 1.00
CA ASP A 350 -20.59 -16.91 0.73
C ASP A 350 -19.09 -16.64 0.80
N VAL A 351 -18.46 -16.56 -0.36
CA VAL A 351 -17.00 -16.50 -0.54
C VAL A 351 -16.64 -15.17 -1.17
N HIS A 352 -15.79 -14.42 -0.47
CA HIS A 352 -15.28 -13.13 -0.88
C HIS A 352 -13.79 -13.27 -1.22
N MET A 353 -13.36 -12.75 -2.36
CA MET A 353 -11.96 -12.74 -2.77
C MET A 353 -11.51 -11.30 -2.98
N HIS A 354 -10.55 -10.84 -2.20
CA HIS A 354 -10.00 -9.48 -2.25
C HIS A 354 -8.59 -9.52 -2.82
N GLY A 355 -8.32 -8.72 -3.85
CA GLY A 355 -7.01 -8.59 -4.50
C GLY A 355 -6.55 -7.13 -4.60
N PRO A 356 -5.43 -6.87 -5.27
CA PRO A 356 -4.87 -5.52 -5.39
C PRO A 356 -5.75 -4.60 -6.23
N ALA A 357 -5.56 -3.29 -6.09
CA ALA A 357 -6.19 -2.26 -6.91
C ALA A 357 -7.74 -2.39 -7.03
N GLY A 358 -8.39 -2.77 -5.93
CA GLY A 358 -9.86 -2.92 -5.86
C GLY A 358 -10.40 -4.16 -6.55
N TRP A 359 -9.55 -5.08 -7.01
CA TRP A 359 -10.00 -6.37 -7.55
C TRP A 359 -10.79 -7.13 -6.50
N TYR A 360 -12.03 -7.49 -6.83
CA TYR A 360 -12.93 -8.15 -5.90
C TYR A 360 -13.87 -9.14 -6.59
N ARG A 361 -14.09 -10.29 -5.95
CA ARG A 361 -15.09 -11.28 -6.37
C ARG A 361 -15.93 -11.71 -5.17
N ARG A 362 -17.25 -11.83 -5.35
CA ARG A 362 -18.16 -12.49 -4.40
C ARG A 362 -18.92 -13.61 -5.10
N LEU A 363 -18.97 -14.77 -4.45
CA LEU A 363 -19.80 -15.89 -4.85
C LEU A 363 -20.61 -16.33 -3.64
N ALA A 364 -21.93 -16.14 -3.69
CA ALA A 364 -22.86 -16.66 -2.69
C ALA A 364 -23.97 -17.48 -3.35
N GLY A 365 -24.52 -18.46 -2.63
CA GLY A 365 -25.60 -19.32 -3.10
C GLY A 365 -25.72 -20.61 -2.31
N THR A 366 -26.42 -21.58 -2.90
CA THR A 366 -26.54 -22.95 -2.35
C THR A 366 -25.88 -23.98 -3.27
N THR A 367 -25.40 -25.08 -2.70
CA THR A 367 -24.78 -26.17 -3.47
C THR A 367 -25.79 -27.06 -4.19
N ALA A 368 -27.07 -26.97 -3.84
CA ALA A 368 -28.16 -27.70 -4.47
C ALA A 368 -28.74 -26.99 -5.71
N ALA A 369 -28.46 -25.69 -5.88
CA ALA A 369 -29.02 -24.86 -6.95
C ALA A 369 -28.07 -24.69 -8.14
N VAL A 370 -28.58 -24.00 -9.16
CA VAL A 370 -27.87 -23.62 -10.37
C VAL A 370 -26.65 -22.76 -10.07
N ASP A 371 -25.51 -23.08 -10.69
CA ASP A 371 -24.33 -22.23 -10.63
C ASP A 371 -24.25 -21.31 -11.87
N LEU A 372 -23.76 -20.09 -11.65
CA LEU A 372 -23.40 -19.16 -12.70
C LEU A 372 -21.88 -19.02 -12.75
N ARG A 373 -21.32 -19.25 -13.93
CA ARG A 373 -19.95 -18.85 -14.23
C ARG A 373 -19.97 -17.45 -14.85
N VAL A 374 -19.19 -16.55 -14.26
CA VAL A 374 -19.09 -15.16 -14.71
C VAL A 374 -17.62 -14.79 -14.83
N THR A 375 -17.23 -14.35 -16.02
CA THR A 375 -15.90 -13.79 -16.27
C THR A 375 -16.02 -12.36 -16.77
N VAL A 376 -14.96 -11.57 -16.56
CA VAL A 376 -14.88 -10.18 -17.02
C VAL A 376 -13.59 -10.00 -17.81
N THR A 377 -13.68 -9.36 -18.97
CA THR A 377 -12.53 -9.02 -19.82
C THR A 377 -12.66 -7.60 -20.35
N ALA A 378 -11.56 -7.01 -20.79
CA ALA A 378 -11.59 -5.73 -21.48
C ALA A 378 -12.18 -5.85 -22.89
N ASP A 379 -12.91 -4.81 -23.32
CA ASP A 379 -13.42 -4.66 -24.69
C ASP A 379 -12.36 -4.05 -25.62
N GLY A 380 -11.23 -4.74 -25.78
CA GLY A 380 -10.07 -4.21 -26.48
C GLY A 380 -9.56 -2.90 -25.87
N LYS A 381 -9.72 -1.79 -26.61
CA LYS A 381 -9.36 -0.44 -26.15
C LYS A 381 -10.57 0.42 -25.77
N ALA A 382 -11.78 -0.09 -25.93
CA ALA A 382 -13.00 0.64 -25.58
C ALA A 382 -13.12 0.74 -24.05
N PRO A 383 -13.73 1.81 -23.52
CA PRO A 383 -13.94 1.99 -22.09
C PRO A 383 -15.12 1.14 -21.60
N HIS A 384 -15.11 -0.16 -21.89
CA HIS A 384 -16.14 -1.10 -21.51
C HIS A 384 -15.54 -2.39 -20.93
N ALA A 385 -16.28 -2.99 -20.00
CA ALA A 385 -16.05 -4.32 -19.49
C ALA A 385 -17.04 -5.30 -20.16
N GLN A 386 -16.53 -6.42 -20.65
CA GLN A 386 -17.33 -7.51 -21.20
C GLN A 386 -17.50 -8.60 -20.14
N PHE A 387 -18.73 -8.80 -19.68
CA PHE A 387 -19.09 -9.86 -18.75
C PHE A 387 -19.69 -11.03 -19.50
N ARG A 388 -18.98 -12.15 -19.56
CA ARG A 388 -19.54 -13.41 -20.08
C ARG A 388 -20.20 -14.15 -18.92
N ILE A 389 -21.52 -14.31 -19.01
CA ILE A 389 -22.35 -14.94 -17.98
C ILE A 389 -22.89 -16.25 -18.57
N GLU A 390 -22.60 -17.35 -17.91
CA GLU A 390 -22.99 -18.70 -18.32
C GLU A 390 -23.81 -19.35 -17.21
N ASN A 391 -24.99 -19.85 -17.57
CA ASN A 391 -25.78 -20.71 -16.70
C ASN A 391 -25.22 -22.13 -16.78
N THR A 392 -24.49 -22.53 -15.74
CA THR A 392 -23.85 -23.85 -15.65
C THR A 392 -24.66 -24.88 -14.86
N GLY A 393 -25.84 -24.51 -14.34
CA GLY A 393 -26.72 -25.45 -13.65
C GLY A 393 -27.79 -26.05 -14.56
N SER A 394 -28.81 -26.62 -13.92
CA SER A 394 -29.82 -27.47 -14.57
C SER A 394 -31.18 -26.82 -14.78
N THR A 395 -31.44 -25.62 -14.22
CA THR A 395 -32.68 -24.85 -14.43
C THR A 395 -32.42 -23.52 -15.12
N GLY A 396 -33.45 -22.99 -15.80
CA GLY A 396 -33.37 -21.66 -16.40
C GLY A 396 -33.38 -20.58 -15.32
N GLU A 397 -32.58 -19.53 -15.51
CA GLU A 397 -32.43 -18.44 -14.56
C GLU A 397 -32.86 -17.10 -15.16
N ALA A 398 -33.60 -16.32 -14.36
CA ALA A 398 -33.90 -14.93 -14.65
C ALA A 398 -33.06 -14.04 -13.73
N LEU A 399 -32.09 -13.37 -14.33
CA LEU A 399 -31.04 -12.63 -13.66
C LEU A 399 -31.32 -11.13 -13.71
N THR A 400 -30.99 -10.46 -12.61
CA THR A 400 -30.93 -9.01 -12.50
C THR A 400 -29.48 -8.62 -12.32
N LEU A 401 -28.99 -7.75 -13.20
CA LEU A 401 -27.62 -7.26 -13.20
C LEU A 401 -27.67 -5.76 -12.86
N THR A 402 -26.95 -5.34 -11.84
CA THR A 402 -26.90 -3.96 -11.35
C THR A 402 -25.45 -3.47 -11.39
N ASP A 403 -25.20 -2.42 -12.18
CA ASP A 403 -23.92 -1.74 -12.22
C ASP A 403 -23.86 -0.63 -11.16
N ALA A 404 -22.83 -0.66 -10.31
CA ALA A 404 -22.65 0.37 -9.29
C ALA A 404 -22.22 1.71 -9.88
N TYR A 405 -21.67 1.77 -11.10
CA TYR A 405 -21.22 3.01 -11.72
C TYR A 405 -22.31 3.78 -12.48
N GLY A 406 -23.56 3.31 -12.49
CA GLY A 406 -24.69 4.09 -13.00
C GLY A 406 -25.14 3.76 -14.43
N ALA A 407 -24.67 2.66 -15.02
CA ALA A 407 -25.33 2.06 -16.19
C ALA A 407 -26.73 1.48 -15.84
N GLY A 408 -27.08 1.42 -14.56
CA GLY A 408 -28.41 1.03 -14.07
C GLY A 408 -28.57 -0.49 -13.95
N THR A 409 -29.82 -0.93 -14.10
CA THR A 409 -30.21 -2.33 -13.95
C THR A 409 -30.66 -2.90 -15.29
N GLN A 410 -30.21 -4.11 -15.61
CA GLN A 410 -30.63 -4.88 -16.79
C GLN A 410 -31.06 -6.28 -16.36
N THR A 411 -31.95 -6.90 -17.12
CA THR A 411 -32.42 -8.26 -16.87
C THR A 411 -31.97 -9.21 -17.98
N LEU A 412 -31.70 -10.46 -17.61
CA LEU A 412 -31.18 -11.48 -18.50
C LEU A 412 -31.81 -12.83 -18.18
N SER A 413 -32.43 -13.47 -19.16
CA SER A 413 -32.82 -14.88 -19.04
C SER A 413 -31.81 -15.79 -19.73
N LEU A 414 -31.40 -16.85 -19.03
CA LEU A 414 -30.49 -17.88 -19.51
C LEU A 414 -31.05 -19.28 -19.24
N ASN A 415 -31.24 -20.06 -20.29
CA ASN A 415 -31.50 -21.49 -20.17
C ASN A 415 -30.24 -22.25 -19.69
N PRO A 416 -30.37 -23.48 -19.17
CA PRO A 416 -29.23 -24.33 -18.85
C PRO A 416 -28.23 -24.43 -20.01
N GLY A 417 -26.93 -24.25 -19.73
CA GLY A 417 -25.85 -24.28 -20.71
C GLY A 417 -25.76 -23.04 -21.62
N GLN A 418 -26.70 -22.09 -21.51
CA GLN A 418 -26.64 -20.86 -22.29
C GLN A 418 -25.63 -19.88 -21.67
N SER A 419 -24.89 -19.18 -22.53
CA SER A 419 -24.10 -18.01 -22.14
C SER A 419 -24.49 -16.78 -22.94
N LYS A 420 -24.34 -15.61 -22.33
CA LYS A 420 -24.46 -14.30 -22.99
C LYS A 420 -23.35 -13.37 -22.50
N THR A 421 -22.89 -12.51 -23.40
CA THR A 421 -21.97 -11.43 -23.06
C THR A 421 -22.76 -10.14 -22.89
N VAL A 422 -22.51 -9.47 -21.77
CA VAL A 422 -23.06 -8.17 -21.44
C VAL A 422 -21.93 -7.17 -21.42
N VAL A 423 -22.11 -6.05 -22.12
CA VAL A 423 -21.12 -4.97 -22.20
C VAL A 423 -21.56 -3.84 -21.27
N ILE A 424 -20.70 -3.45 -20.34
CA ILE A 424 -20.98 -2.39 -19.36
C ILE A 424 -19.91 -1.31 -19.52
N PRO A 425 -20.30 -0.04 -19.69
CA PRO A 425 -19.35 1.07 -19.69
C PRO A 425 -18.58 1.15 -18.37
N THR A 426 -17.26 1.34 -18.46
CA THR A 426 -16.44 1.61 -17.29
C THR A 426 -16.35 3.11 -17.04
N GLN A 427 -16.22 3.49 -15.77
CA GLN A 427 -15.91 4.87 -15.40
C GLN A 427 -14.47 4.93 -14.90
N GLY A 428 -13.60 5.59 -15.65
CA GLY A 428 -12.17 5.64 -15.29
C GLY A 428 -11.49 4.27 -15.28
N GLY A 429 -12.01 3.30 -16.05
CA GLY A 429 -11.53 1.92 -16.08
C GLY A 429 -12.15 0.99 -15.02
N TRP A 430 -12.97 1.53 -14.12
CA TRP A 430 -13.61 0.77 -13.04
C TRP A 430 -14.92 0.11 -13.48
N TYR A 431 -15.17 -1.07 -12.91
CA TYR A 431 -16.41 -1.82 -13.06
C TYR A 431 -16.81 -2.43 -11.72
N ASP A 432 -18.11 -2.55 -11.46
CA ASP A 432 -18.67 -3.28 -10.33
C ASP A 432 -20.07 -3.77 -10.73
N LEU A 433 -20.14 -5.05 -11.07
CA LEU A 433 -21.37 -5.71 -11.50
C LEU A 433 -21.83 -6.69 -10.43
N ARG A 434 -23.02 -6.42 -9.87
CA ARG A 434 -23.76 -7.37 -9.04
C ARG A 434 -24.81 -8.10 -9.87
N ILE A 435 -24.86 -9.41 -9.73
CA ILE A 435 -25.82 -10.29 -10.40
C ILE A 435 -26.58 -11.08 -9.33
N THR A 436 -27.91 -11.07 -9.41
CA THR A 436 -28.82 -11.83 -8.55
C THR A 436 -29.84 -12.59 -9.39
N SER A 437 -30.42 -13.67 -8.88
CA SER A 437 -31.51 -14.40 -9.54
C SER A 437 -32.86 -14.18 -8.85
N SER A 438 -33.94 -14.13 -9.63
CA SER A 438 -35.30 -14.23 -9.09
C SER A 438 -35.73 -15.67 -8.78
N GLY A 439 -35.03 -16.66 -9.34
CA GLY A 439 -35.26 -18.09 -9.10
C GLY A 439 -34.52 -18.62 -7.88
N ASP A 440 -33.39 -18.00 -7.50
CA ASP A 440 -32.63 -18.30 -6.28
C ASP A 440 -32.22 -17.00 -5.57
N ALA A 441 -32.90 -16.71 -4.45
CA ALA A 441 -32.66 -15.51 -3.66
C ALA A 441 -31.28 -15.50 -2.96
N LYS A 442 -30.60 -16.64 -2.85
CA LYS A 442 -29.26 -16.75 -2.25
C LYS A 442 -28.16 -16.57 -3.30
N LEU A 443 -28.46 -16.72 -4.58
CA LEU A 443 -27.50 -16.58 -5.66
C LEU A 443 -27.06 -15.12 -5.80
N VAL A 444 -25.79 -14.86 -5.49
CA VAL A 444 -25.14 -13.57 -5.71
C VAL A 444 -23.80 -13.78 -6.39
N ARG A 445 -23.55 -13.05 -7.49
CA ARG A 445 -22.21 -12.85 -8.05
C ARG A 445 -21.89 -11.37 -7.99
N VAL A 446 -20.70 -11.03 -7.51
CA VAL A 446 -20.16 -9.66 -7.62
C VAL A 446 -18.79 -9.74 -8.26
N LEU A 447 -18.58 -8.95 -9.30
CA LEU A 447 -17.27 -8.77 -9.93
C LEU A 447 -16.99 -7.28 -9.96
N ALA A 448 -15.99 -6.85 -9.19
CA ALA A 448 -15.52 -5.48 -9.17
C ALA A 448 -14.01 -5.40 -9.39
N GLY A 449 -13.56 -4.25 -9.87
CA GLY A 449 -12.15 -3.96 -10.08
C GLY A 449 -11.91 -2.91 -11.15
N ARG A 450 -10.67 -2.86 -11.61
CA ARG A 450 -10.21 -1.93 -12.63
C ARG A 450 -9.56 -2.68 -13.79
N LEU A 451 -9.95 -2.33 -15.02
CA LEU A 451 -9.34 -2.89 -16.23
C LEU A 451 -8.06 -2.14 -16.58
N GLU A 452 -6.91 -2.72 -16.23
CA GLU A 452 -5.62 -2.20 -16.64
C GLU A 452 -5.42 -2.36 -18.16
N ASN A 453 -5.03 -1.27 -18.81
CA ASN A 453 -4.77 -1.23 -20.26
C ASN A 453 -3.45 -0.50 -20.61
N GLY A 454 -2.60 -0.31 -19.61
CA GLY A 454 -1.33 0.40 -19.72
C GLY A 454 -1.44 1.92 -19.87
N ARG A 455 -2.66 2.49 -19.76
CA ARG A 455 -2.89 3.94 -19.83
C ARG A 455 -3.15 4.52 -18.45
N GLN A 456 -2.97 5.83 -18.36
CA GLN A 456 -3.41 6.61 -17.21
C GLN A 456 -4.95 6.57 -17.11
N LEU A 457 -5.45 6.36 -15.91
CA LEU A 457 -6.88 6.23 -15.59
C LEU A 457 -7.23 7.19 -14.44
N THR A 458 -8.30 6.90 -13.67
CA THR A 458 -8.63 7.66 -12.46
C THR A 458 -8.71 6.75 -11.24
N SER A 459 -8.65 7.32 -10.04
CA SER A 459 -9.10 6.65 -8.82
C SER A 459 -10.58 6.24 -8.96
N ASP A 460 -11.01 5.26 -8.17
CA ASP A 460 -12.37 4.74 -8.19
C ASP A 460 -13.39 5.87 -7.95
N PRO A 461 -14.30 6.15 -8.91
CA PRO A 461 -15.33 7.18 -8.79
C PRO A 461 -16.33 6.99 -7.63
N GLN A 462 -16.44 5.79 -7.08
CA GLN A 462 -17.29 5.46 -5.94
C GLN A 462 -16.56 5.62 -4.59
N LEU A 463 -15.24 5.83 -4.58
CA LEU A 463 -14.55 6.20 -3.34
C LEU A 463 -15.13 7.52 -2.80
N GLY A 464 -15.66 7.46 -1.57
CA GLY A 464 -16.23 8.62 -0.87
C GLY A 464 -17.66 9.01 -1.24
N ARG A 465 -18.42 8.14 -1.93
CA ARG A 465 -19.84 8.37 -2.25
C ARG A 465 -20.80 7.71 -1.27
#